data_AF-A0A182TSN9-F1
#
_entry.id   AF-A0A182TSN9-F1
#
_cell.length_a   1.000
_cell.length_b   1.000
_cell.length_c   1.000
_cell.angle_alpha   90.00
_cell.angle_beta   90.00
_cell.angle_gamma   90.00
#
_symmetry.space_group_name_H-M   'P 1'
#
loop_
_entity.id
_entity.type
_entity.pdbx_description
1 polymer ?
#
loop_
_entity_poly.entity_id
_entity_poly.type
_entity_poly.pdbx_seq_one_letter_code
_entity_poly.pdbx_strand_id
1 'polypeptide(L)'
;MAPIVGTPRIDNRPPLMFVENVLKTAKMVRDVERQWTIVRENKELMKRINQIYRTKGLLNVNYNYRVHQSLHSTARGRKARAIERQNQALLNRLLRRKATVDSNLPRRKRTPNWVQVDQLHRMAIEFWERTDRRLCQLSIELCPGVSFDEINLGSGKLFRIYDGTLVVIRAGSVHSEEDLRAAYGTLRHLERGSFVKQVVDGREYYLITLRTIGRIADGKLVGRVKPSSMEKLDLINSYGSKFGRCKEPIYFDRVRS
;
A
#
# COMPACT_ATOMS: atom_id res chain seq x y z
N MET A 1 -71.89 -42.93 -50.18
CA MET A 1 -71.83 -41.56 -49.62
C MET A 1 -70.40 -41.32 -49.15
N ALA A 2 -69.66 -40.41 -49.78
CA ALA A 2 -68.28 -40.11 -49.40
C ALA A 2 -68.25 -39.17 -48.18
N PRO A 3 -67.37 -39.38 -47.19
CA PRO A 3 -67.26 -38.48 -46.06
C PRO A 3 -66.65 -37.16 -46.49
N ILE A 4 -67.25 -36.06 -46.03
CA ILE A 4 -66.79 -34.69 -46.29
C ILE A 4 -65.43 -34.52 -45.62
N VAL A 5 -64.40 -34.33 -46.43
CA VAL A 5 -63.03 -34.01 -45.99
C VAL A 5 -63.08 -32.68 -45.24
N GLY A 6 -62.82 -32.73 -43.93
CA GLY A 6 -62.81 -31.56 -43.06
C GLY A 6 -61.80 -30.52 -43.54
N THR A 7 -62.22 -29.26 -43.61
CA THR A 7 -61.36 -28.13 -43.91
C THR A 7 -60.25 -28.02 -42.86
N PRO A 8 -58.97 -27.82 -43.24
CA PRO A 8 -57.89 -27.68 -42.28
C PRO A 8 -58.10 -26.40 -41.47
N ARG A 9 -58.53 -26.56 -40.21
CA ARG A 9 -58.63 -25.48 -39.24
C ARG A 9 -57.29 -25.37 -38.52
N ILE A 10 -56.62 -24.24 -38.72
CA ILE A 10 -55.43 -23.87 -37.94
C ILE A 10 -55.93 -23.39 -36.57
N ASP A 11 -55.50 -24.06 -35.51
CA ASP A 11 -55.78 -23.61 -34.15
C ASP A 11 -54.92 -22.38 -33.84
N ASN A 12 -55.56 -21.21 -33.81
CA ASN A 12 -54.92 -19.93 -33.51
C ASN A 12 -54.97 -19.59 -32.01
N ARG A 13 -55.38 -20.53 -31.15
CA ARG A 13 -55.47 -20.27 -29.71
C ARG A 13 -54.07 -20.23 -29.10
N PRO A 14 -53.78 -19.26 -28.22
CA PRO A 14 -52.52 -19.25 -27.50
C PRO A 14 -52.41 -20.54 -26.67
N PRO A 15 -51.24 -21.19 -26.64
CA PRO A 15 -51.05 -22.38 -25.81
C PRO A 15 -51.32 -22.03 -24.34
N LEU A 16 -52.06 -22.89 -23.65
CA LEU A 16 -52.33 -22.76 -22.21
C LEU A 16 -51.04 -22.98 -21.43
N MET A 17 -50.22 -21.92 -21.30
CA MET A 17 -49.00 -21.95 -20.53
C MET A 17 -49.23 -21.29 -19.17
N PHE A 18 -49.09 -22.07 -18.10
CA PHE A 18 -49.05 -21.52 -16.75
C PHE A 18 -47.76 -20.71 -16.59
N VAL A 19 -47.89 -19.40 -16.35
CA VAL A 19 -46.78 -18.45 -16.25
C VAL A 19 -45.72 -18.93 -15.25
N GLU A 20 -46.15 -19.52 -14.12
CA GLU A 20 -45.24 -20.09 -13.13
C GLU A 20 -44.33 -21.19 -13.70
N ASN A 21 -44.87 -22.07 -14.53
CA ASN A 21 -44.10 -23.17 -15.12
C ASN A 21 -43.07 -22.63 -16.10
N VAL A 22 -43.43 -21.61 -16.89
CA VAL A 22 -42.52 -20.96 -17.84
C VAL A 22 -41.37 -20.25 -17.12
N LEU A 23 -41.66 -19.53 -16.02
CA LEU A 23 -40.62 -18.86 -15.25
C LEU A 23 -39.70 -19.85 -14.54
N LYS A 24 -40.26 -20.94 -13.97
CA LYS A 24 -39.48 -22.01 -13.33
C LYS A 24 -38.58 -22.72 -14.34
N THR A 25 -39.09 -23.10 -15.51
CA THR A 25 -38.29 -23.77 -16.55
C THR A 25 -37.22 -22.85 -17.11
N ALA A 26 -37.52 -21.58 -17.37
CA ALA A 26 -36.54 -20.60 -17.82
C ALA A 26 -35.41 -20.38 -16.80
N LYS A 27 -35.74 -20.33 -15.50
CA LYS A 27 -34.73 -20.26 -14.44
C LYS A 27 -33.85 -21.52 -14.41
N MET A 28 -34.45 -22.71 -14.49
CA MET A 28 -33.71 -23.97 -14.53
C MET A 28 -32.75 -24.04 -15.72
N VAL A 29 -33.16 -23.62 -16.91
CA VAL A 29 -32.30 -23.59 -18.10
C VAL A 29 -31.08 -22.69 -17.88
N ARG A 30 -31.28 -21.48 -17.33
CA ARG A 30 -30.17 -20.56 -17.02
C ARG A 30 -29.22 -21.12 -15.97
N ASP A 31 -29.76 -21.77 -14.94
CA ASP A 31 -28.95 -22.39 -13.89
C ASP A 31 -28.09 -23.52 -14.46
N VAL A 32 -28.64 -24.32 -15.38
CA VAL A 32 -27.90 -25.35 -16.12
C VAL A 32 -26.80 -24.70 -16.97
N GLU A 33 -27.12 -23.73 -17.82
CA GLU A 33 -26.13 -23.04 -18.67
C GLU A 33 -24.97 -22.45 -17.85
N ARG A 34 -25.28 -21.85 -16.70
CA ARG A 34 -24.28 -21.34 -15.76
C ARG A 34 -23.40 -22.45 -15.21
N GLN A 35 -23.98 -23.57 -14.78
CA GLN A 35 -23.21 -24.73 -14.30
C GLN A 35 -22.28 -25.28 -15.39
N TRP A 36 -22.76 -25.38 -16.63
CA TRP A 36 -21.93 -25.82 -17.76
C TRP A 36 -20.75 -24.89 -18.03
N THR A 37 -20.97 -23.58 -17.91
CA THR A 37 -19.90 -22.57 -18.05
C THR A 37 -18.84 -22.74 -16.96
N ILE A 38 -19.27 -22.86 -15.70
CA ILE A 38 -18.37 -23.08 -14.56
C ILE A 38 -17.57 -24.38 -14.73
N VAL A 39 -18.20 -25.47 -15.15
CA VAL A 39 -17.52 -26.75 -15.38
C VAL A 39 -16.47 -26.63 -16.48
N ARG A 40 -16.77 -25.89 -17.57
CA ARG A 40 -15.82 -25.65 -18.67
C ARG A 40 -14.62 -24.83 -18.19
N GLU A 41 -14.86 -23.75 -17.45
CA GLU A 41 -13.79 -22.91 -16.88
C GLU A 41 -12.92 -23.69 -15.90
N ASN A 42 -13.53 -24.46 -15.00
CA ASN A 42 -12.81 -25.33 -14.06
C ASN A 42 -11.94 -26.36 -14.79
N LYS A 43 -12.45 -26.96 -15.88
CA LYS A 43 -11.68 -27.90 -16.69
C LYS A 43 -10.47 -27.23 -17.36
N GLU A 44 -10.63 -25.99 -17.83
CA GLU A 44 -9.52 -25.23 -18.41
C GLU A 44 -8.48 -24.83 -17.37
N LEU A 45 -8.92 -24.37 -16.19
CA LEU A 45 -8.05 -24.07 -15.07
C LEU A 45 -7.24 -25.30 -14.65
N MET A 46 -7.87 -26.46 -14.52
CA MET A 46 -7.18 -27.71 -14.20
C MET A 46 -6.15 -28.11 -15.26
N LYS A 47 -6.43 -27.88 -16.54
CA LYS A 47 -5.43 -28.09 -17.62
C LYS A 47 -4.21 -27.18 -17.44
N ARG A 48 -4.42 -25.88 -17.16
CA ARG A 48 -3.34 -24.91 -16.94
C ARG A 48 -2.52 -25.24 -15.69
N ILE A 49 -3.18 -25.61 -14.59
CA ILE A 49 -2.54 -26.04 -13.35
C ILE A 49 -1.68 -27.29 -13.62
N ASN A 50 -2.23 -28.30 -14.29
CA ASN A 50 -1.48 -29.52 -14.64
C ASN A 50 -0.28 -29.22 -15.54
N GLN A 51 -0.42 -28.26 -16.47
CA GLN A 51 0.70 -27.81 -17.29
C GLN A 51 1.81 -27.19 -16.44
N ILE A 52 1.48 -26.29 -15.51
CA ILE A 52 2.45 -25.65 -14.59
C ILE A 52 3.14 -26.70 -13.71
N TYR A 53 2.39 -27.65 -13.16
CA TYR A 53 2.95 -28.74 -12.35
C TYR A 53 3.94 -29.60 -13.15
N ARG A 54 3.60 -29.95 -14.40
CA ARG A 54 4.49 -30.73 -15.29
C ARG A 54 5.72 -29.94 -15.71
N THR A 55 5.59 -28.66 -16.00
CA THR A 55 6.72 -27.81 -16.42
C THR A 55 7.49 -27.21 -15.24
N LYS A 56 7.11 -27.50 -13.99
CA LYS A 56 7.68 -26.93 -12.76
C LYS A 56 7.74 -25.40 -12.77
N GLY A 57 6.79 -24.75 -13.44
CA GLY A 57 6.79 -23.29 -13.59
C GLY A 57 7.80 -22.74 -14.60
N LEU A 58 8.47 -23.59 -15.40
CA LEU A 58 9.29 -23.14 -16.52
C LEU A 58 8.34 -22.60 -17.61
N LEU A 59 8.21 -21.27 -17.66
CA LEU A 59 7.60 -20.58 -18.78
C LEU A 59 8.54 -20.80 -19.97
N ASN A 60 8.17 -21.71 -20.88
CA ASN A 60 8.90 -21.95 -22.12
C ASN A 60 8.67 -20.75 -23.06
N VAL A 61 9.15 -19.57 -22.65
CA VAL A 61 9.15 -18.35 -23.45
C VAL A 61 10.22 -18.55 -24.49
N ASN A 62 9.80 -18.95 -25.69
CA ASN A 62 10.68 -18.92 -26.84
C ASN A 62 10.98 -17.45 -27.16
N TYR A 63 12.09 -16.93 -26.64
CA TYR A 63 12.56 -15.57 -26.92
C TYR A 63 12.88 -15.34 -28.41
N ASN A 64 12.90 -16.39 -29.24
CA ASN A 64 13.05 -16.32 -30.69
C ASN A 64 11.71 -16.21 -31.45
N TYR A 65 10.57 -16.07 -30.78
CA TYR A 65 9.32 -15.77 -31.48
C TYR A 65 9.38 -14.35 -32.06
N ARG A 66 9.88 -14.23 -33.29
CA ARG A 66 9.68 -13.05 -34.12
C ARG A 66 8.17 -12.89 -34.28
N VAL A 67 7.62 -11.92 -33.56
CA VAL A 67 6.23 -11.50 -33.65
C VAL A 67 5.91 -11.32 -35.13
N HIS A 68 5.09 -12.22 -35.69
CA HIS A 68 4.55 -12.04 -37.04
C HIS A 68 4.06 -10.60 -37.16
N GLN A 69 4.57 -9.86 -38.14
CA GLN A 69 4.16 -8.49 -38.40
C GLN A 69 2.65 -8.51 -38.64
N SER A 70 1.88 -8.18 -37.61
CA SER A 70 0.45 -8.04 -37.79
C SER A 70 0.20 -6.92 -38.80
N LEU A 71 -0.86 -7.03 -39.59
CA LEU A 71 -1.27 -6.01 -40.57
C LEU A 71 -1.46 -4.61 -39.95
N HIS A 72 -1.58 -4.53 -38.62
CA HIS A 72 -1.62 -3.29 -37.83
C HIS A 72 -0.26 -2.75 -37.34
N SER A 73 0.86 -3.40 -37.67
CA SER A 73 2.20 -2.96 -37.28
C SER A 73 2.53 -1.57 -37.85
N THR A 74 2.12 -1.29 -39.09
CA THR A 74 2.29 0.00 -39.76
C THR A 74 1.47 1.10 -39.09
N ALA A 75 0.22 0.82 -38.74
CA ALA A 75 -0.65 1.74 -38.00
C ALA A 75 -0.11 2.04 -36.59
N ARG A 76 0.39 1.01 -35.89
CA ARG A 76 1.07 1.18 -34.59
C ARG A 76 2.36 1.99 -34.71
N GLY A 77 3.15 1.75 -35.76
CA GLY A 77 4.35 2.53 -36.06
C GLY A 77 4.06 4.00 -36.35
N ARG A 78 2.96 4.30 -37.07
CA ARG A 78 2.50 5.69 -37.29
C ARG A 78 2.12 6.37 -35.98
N LYS A 79 1.40 5.66 -35.09
CA LYS A 79 1.06 6.16 -33.75
C LYS A 79 2.30 6.37 -32.89
N ALA A 80 3.24 5.42 -32.89
CA ALA A 80 4.50 5.55 -32.15
C ALA A 80 5.31 6.77 -32.60
N ARG A 81 5.48 6.99 -33.91
CA ARG A 81 6.14 8.19 -34.45
C ARG A 81 5.41 9.50 -34.12
N ALA A 82 4.08 9.47 -34.07
CA ALA A 82 3.31 10.65 -33.65
C ALA A 82 3.55 10.98 -32.17
N ILE A 83 3.60 9.97 -31.31
CA ILE A 83 3.93 10.11 -29.89
C ILE A 83 5.38 10.60 -29.71
N GLU A 84 6.34 10.05 -30.46
CA GLU A 84 7.74 10.53 -30.42
C GLU A 84 7.85 12.01 -30.78
N ARG A 85 7.15 12.47 -31.83
CA ARG A 85 7.12 13.90 -32.19
C ARG A 85 6.52 14.77 -31.09
N GLN A 86 5.44 14.32 -30.46
CA GLN A 86 4.82 15.03 -29.33
C GLN A 86 5.78 15.10 -28.13
N ASN A 87 6.44 13.98 -27.81
CA ASN A 87 7.42 13.90 -26.73
C ASN A 87 8.64 14.80 -27.00
N GLN A 88 9.11 14.85 -28.24
CA GLN A 88 10.22 15.72 -28.64
C GLN A 88 9.83 17.21 -28.53
N ALA A 89 8.60 17.58 -28.90
CA ALA A 89 8.08 18.93 -28.71
C ALA A 89 7.99 19.30 -27.22
N LEU A 90 7.54 18.36 -26.38
CA LEU A 90 7.44 18.54 -24.92
C LEU A 90 8.83 18.68 -24.29
N LEU A 91 9.78 17.83 -24.69
CA LEU A 91 11.18 17.92 -24.26
C LEU A 91 11.80 19.27 -24.63
N ASN A 92 11.60 19.73 -25.86
CA ASN A 92 12.08 21.04 -26.31
C ASN A 92 11.46 22.18 -25.47
N ARG A 93 10.19 22.05 -25.07
CA ARG A 93 9.52 23.00 -24.16
C ARG A 93 10.10 22.97 -22.74
N LEU A 94 10.45 21.79 -22.23
CA LEU A 94 11.11 21.65 -20.93
C LEU A 94 12.53 22.22 -20.94
N LEU A 95 13.31 21.93 -21.97
CA LEU A 95 14.68 22.42 -22.12
C LEU A 95 14.74 23.94 -22.32
N ARG A 96 13.75 24.54 -22.99
CA ARG A 96 13.66 26.01 -23.17
C ARG A 96 13.14 26.74 -21.92
N ARG A 97 12.58 26.02 -20.95
CA ARG A 97 12.12 26.63 -19.69
C ARG A 97 13.34 26.93 -18.83
N LYS A 98 13.65 28.21 -18.59
CA LYS A 98 14.67 28.60 -17.59
C LYS A 98 14.31 27.96 -16.25
N ALA A 99 15.27 27.23 -15.67
CA ALA A 99 15.11 26.65 -14.35
C ALA A 99 14.85 27.77 -13.33
N THR A 100 13.81 27.63 -12.52
CA THR A 100 13.46 28.62 -11.48
C THR A 100 14.46 28.62 -10.32
N VAL A 101 15.30 27.58 -10.23
CA VAL A 101 16.36 27.43 -9.25
C VAL A 101 17.62 26.94 -9.96
N ASP A 102 18.71 27.68 -9.81
CA ASP A 102 20.01 27.38 -10.38
C ASP A 102 20.80 26.48 -9.40
N SER A 103 20.87 25.18 -9.67
CA SER A 103 21.57 24.20 -8.82
C SER A 103 23.10 24.29 -8.89
N ASN A 104 23.64 25.16 -9.75
CA ASN A 104 25.06 25.42 -9.91
C ASN A 104 25.58 26.60 -9.08
N LEU A 105 24.72 27.25 -8.29
CA LEU A 105 25.18 28.20 -7.28
C LEU A 105 26.04 27.45 -6.26
N PRO A 106 27.25 27.93 -5.92
CA PRO A 106 28.09 27.27 -4.94
C PRO A 106 27.30 27.16 -3.63
N ARG A 107 27.11 25.92 -3.16
CA ARG A 107 26.53 25.66 -1.84
C ARG A 107 27.33 26.48 -0.84
N ARG A 108 26.73 27.57 -0.33
CA ARG A 108 27.31 28.39 0.72
C ARG A 108 27.63 27.47 1.88
N LYS A 109 28.91 27.09 2.03
CA LYS A 109 29.42 26.40 3.21
C LYS A 109 29.22 27.37 4.37
N ARG A 110 28.16 27.16 5.16
CA ARG A 110 28.07 27.73 6.50
C ARG A 110 28.69 26.73 7.46
N THR A 111 29.84 27.10 7.99
CA THR A 111 30.42 26.57 9.22
C THR A 111 30.97 27.77 10.00
N PRO A 112 31.13 27.69 11.33
CA PRO A 112 30.27 27.12 12.36
C PRO A 112 30.09 28.09 13.56
N ASN A 113 29.42 27.62 14.62
CA ASN A 113 29.17 28.25 15.94
C ASN A 113 28.18 29.43 15.83
N TRP A 114 27.04 29.49 16.51
CA TRP A 114 26.79 29.43 17.94
C TRP A 114 25.34 28.98 18.18
N VAL A 115 25.07 27.74 18.63
CA VAL A 115 23.89 27.38 19.46
C VAL A 115 24.20 26.06 20.18
N GLN A 116 25.09 26.09 21.17
CA GLN A 116 24.93 25.24 22.36
C GLN A 116 23.93 26.04 23.22
N VAL A 117 22.65 25.68 23.32
CA VAL A 117 22.10 24.79 24.36
C VAL A 117 20.69 24.26 23.97
N ASP A 118 20.12 24.68 22.84
CA ASP A 118 18.67 24.51 22.54
C ASP A 118 18.27 23.26 21.71
N GLN A 119 19.24 22.41 21.33
CA GLN A 119 19.01 21.25 20.46
C GLN A 119 18.71 19.93 21.19
N LEU A 120 18.61 19.95 22.53
CA LEU A 120 18.50 18.72 23.33
C LEU A 120 17.16 17.96 23.18
N HIS A 121 16.12 18.58 22.60
CA HIS A 121 14.77 18.01 22.55
C HIS A 121 14.22 17.83 21.13
N ARG A 122 15.07 17.63 20.12
CA ARG A 122 14.63 17.40 18.74
C ARG A 122 15.24 16.13 18.17
N MET A 123 14.39 15.24 17.68
CA MET A 123 14.76 14.00 17.02
C MET A 123 14.12 13.95 15.64
N ALA A 124 14.80 13.36 14.66
CA ALA A 124 14.20 13.06 13.37
C ALA A 124 14.26 11.55 13.10
N ILE A 125 13.21 11.04 12.45
CA ILE A 125 13.19 9.69 11.90
C ILE A 125 13.07 9.81 10.40
N GLU A 126 14.04 9.27 9.67
CA GLU A 126 13.99 9.17 8.21
C GLU A 126 13.40 7.82 7.82
N PHE A 127 12.42 7.85 6.93
CA PHE A 127 11.77 6.66 6.41
C PHE A 127 12.16 6.43 4.95
N TRP A 128 12.41 5.17 4.62
CA TRP A 128 12.86 4.70 3.31
C TRP A 128 11.94 3.59 2.83
N GLU A 129 11.50 3.67 1.58
CA GLU A 129 10.83 2.58 0.87
C GLU A 129 11.94 1.69 0.29
N ARG A 130 11.97 0.42 0.70
CA ARG A 130 13.09 -0.47 0.37
C ARG A 130 14.42 0.14 0.86
N THR A 131 15.46 0.19 0.02
CA THR A 131 16.79 0.71 0.39
C THR A 131 17.17 2.01 -0.34
N ASP A 132 16.42 2.40 -1.37
CA ASP A 132 16.93 3.33 -2.38
C ASP A 132 16.10 4.62 -2.46
N ARG A 133 14.86 4.58 -1.98
CA ARG A 133 13.89 5.67 -2.11
C ARG A 133 13.54 6.25 -0.75
N ARG A 134 14.03 7.46 -0.49
CA ARG A 134 13.62 8.24 0.69
C ARG A 134 12.14 8.61 0.59
N LEU A 135 11.34 8.24 1.58
CA LEU A 135 9.92 8.58 1.67
C LEU A 135 9.76 9.96 2.29
N CYS A 136 10.15 10.08 3.55
CA CYS A 136 9.95 11.29 4.33
C CYS A 136 10.87 11.34 5.55
N GLN A 137 10.97 12.54 6.14
CA GLN A 137 11.64 12.75 7.42
C GLN A 137 10.65 13.34 8.40
N LEU A 138 10.41 12.62 9.48
CA LEU A 138 9.46 12.97 10.51
C LEU A 138 10.20 13.58 11.71
N SER A 139 9.93 14.85 11.99
CA SER A 139 10.52 15.54 13.14
C SER A 139 9.66 15.36 14.38
N ILE A 140 10.31 14.98 15.48
CA ILE A 140 9.71 14.72 16.79
C ILE A 140 10.32 15.71 17.80
N GLU A 141 9.45 16.39 18.55
CA GLU A 141 9.80 17.17 19.73
C GLU A 141 9.74 16.26 20.95
N LEU A 142 10.85 16.13 21.67
CA LEU A 142 10.95 15.29 22.86
C LEU A 142 10.38 16.04 24.07
N CYS A 143 9.79 15.31 25.01
CA CYS A 143 9.33 15.86 26.27
C CYS A 143 10.53 16.32 27.14
N PRO A 144 10.37 17.36 27.97
CA PRO A 144 11.41 17.79 28.89
C PRO A 144 11.76 16.65 29.86
N GLY A 145 13.05 16.33 29.98
CA GLY A 145 13.54 15.22 30.80
C GLY A 145 13.72 13.89 30.07
N VAL A 146 13.47 13.81 28.76
CA VAL A 146 13.88 12.66 27.94
C VAL A 146 15.06 13.07 27.06
N SER A 147 16.20 12.42 27.28
CA SER A 147 17.39 12.61 26.45
C SER A 147 17.32 11.78 25.16
N PHE A 148 18.03 12.21 24.12
CA PHE A 148 18.15 11.45 22.87
C PHE A 148 18.79 10.07 23.09
N ASP A 149 19.70 9.96 24.05
CA ASP A 149 20.47 8.75 24.31
C ASP A 149 19.65 7.67 25.05
N GLU A 150 18.62 8.06 25.81
CA GLU A 150 17.63 7.12 26.41
C GLU A 150 16.74 6.41 25.38
N ILE A 151 16.69 6.92 24.15
CA ILE A 151 15.85 6.37 23.09
C ILE A 151 16.62 5.26 22.38
N ASN A 152 16.33 4.01 22.70
CA ASN A 152 16.93 2.81 22.07
C ASN A 152 16.34 2.51 20.68
N LEU A 153 16.18 3.52 19.83
CA LEU A 153 15.72 3.38 18.45
C LEU A 153 16.94 3.37 17.51
N GLY A 154 17.34 2.19 17.04
CA GLY A 154 18.38 2.04 16.03
C GLY A 154 17.88 2.35 14.61
N SER A 155 18.59 1.84 13.61
CA SER A 155 18.06 1.69 12.25
C SER A 155 17.41 0.32 12.09
N GLY A 156 16.39 0.21 11.25
CA GLY A 156 15.74 -1.09 11.07
C GLY A 156 14.53 -1.08 10.16
N LYS A 157 13.86 -2.23 10.11
CA LYS A 157 12.61 -2.40 9.39
C LYS A 157 11.45 -2.07 10.32
N LEU A 158 10.49 -1.28 9.82
CA LEU A 158 9.30 -0.95 10.56
C LEU A 158 8.45 -2.21 10.84
N PHE A 159 7.98 -2.38 12.06
CA PHE A 159 7.34 -3.63 12.49
C PHE A 159 5.91 -3.73 11.97
N ARG A 160 5.05 -2.76 12.30
CA ARG A 160 3.63 -2.75 11.90
C ARG A 160 3.09 -1.34 11.73
N ILE A 161 2.13 -1.17 10.81
CA ILE A 161 1.31 0.04 10.67
C ILE A 161 -0.15 -0.39 10.69
N TYR A 162 -0.84 -0.09 11.78
CA TYR A 162 -2.29 -0.26 11.89
C TYR A 162 -2.97 0.97 11.32
N ASP A 163 -3.57 0.80 10.16
CA ASP A 163 -4.25 1.86 9.40
C ASP A 163 -5.17 2.70 10.31
N GLY A 164 -4.95 4.01 10.31
CA GLY A 164 -5.70 5.00 11.07
C GLY A 164 -5.60 4.88 12.60
N THR A 165 -4.74 4.00 13.12
CA THR A 165 -4.66 3.72 14.56
C THR A 165 -3.31 4.07 15.14
N LEU A 166 -2.26 3.33 14.78
CA LEU A 166 -0.91 3.51 15.32
C LEU A 166 0.16 2.85 14.44
N VAL A 167 1.35 3.44 14.47
CA VAL A 167 2.59 2.88 13.91
C VAL A 167 3.37 2.21 15.04
N VAL A 168 3.85 1.00 14.82
CA VAL A 168 4.67 0.24 15.78
C VAL A 168 6.08 0.06 15.23
N ILE A 169 7.05 0.52 16.00
CA ILE A 169 8.47 0.30 15.79
C ILE A 169 8.95 -0.60 16.92
N ARG A 170 9.61 -1.70 16.58
CA ARG A 170 10.21 -2.59 17.57
C ARG A 170 11.59 -2.06 17.92
N ALA A 171 11.86 -1.85 19.20
CA ALA A 171 13.20 -1.63 19.71
C ALA A 171 13.83 -2.96 20.16
N GLY A 172 15.13 -2.92 20.46
CA GLY A 172 15.90 -4.08 20.93
C GLY A 172 15.36 -4.71 22.22
N SER A 173 16.04 -5.76 22.69
CA SER A 173 15.74 -6.37 23.99
C SER A 173 16.27 -5.46 25.11
N VAL A 174 15.48 -5.29 26.18
CA VAL A 174 15.92 -4.58 27.39
C VAL A 174 17.00 -5.40 28.09
N HIS A 175 18.02 -4.73 28.64
CA HIS A 175 19.16 -5.36 29.31
C HIS A 175 19.12 -5.31 30.86
N SER A 176 18.09 -4.72 31.48
CA SER A 176 17.89 -4.77 32.94
C SER A 176 16.40 -4.79 33.31
N GLU A 177 16.01 -5.57 34.32
CA GLU A 177 14.64 -5.56 34.89
C GLU A 177 14.35 -4.31 35.73
N GLU A 178 15.40 -3.61 36.18
CA GLU A 178 15.30 -2.47 37.10
C GLU A 178 14.76 -1.20 36.43
N ASP A 179 15.01 -1.01 35.13
CA ASP A 179 14.49 0.13 34.35
C ASP A 179 13.00 -0.02 33.97
N LEU A 180 12.40 -1.20 34.17
CA LEU A 180 11.05 -1.54 33.70
C LEU A 180 9.93 -1.06 34.63
N ARG A 181 10.21 -0.81 35.92
CA ARG A 181 9.15 -0.62 36.92
C ARG A 181 8.97 0.82 37.42
N ALA A 182 9.95 1.70 37.24
CA ALA A 182 9.92 3.03 37.89
C ALA A 182 9.27 4.15 37.04
N ALA A 183 9.13 4.00 35.71
CA ALA A 183 8.74 5.11 34.82
C ALA A 183 7.59 4.84 33.84
N TYR A 184 7.04 3.62 33.83
CA TYR A 184 5.95 3.25 32.91
C TYR A 184 4.62 3.26 33.64
N GLY A 185 3.64 3.96 33.05
CA GLY A 185 2.32 4.14 33.66
C GLY A 185 1.19 3.93 32.65
N THR A 186 -0.04 4.08 33.13
CA THR A 186 -1.20 4.15 32.25
C THR A 186 -1.33 5.57 31.70
N LEU A 187 -1.03 5.76 30.42
CA LEU A 187 -1.27 7.01 29.72
C LEU A 187 -2.76 7.09 29.32
N ARG A 188 -3.37 8.26 29.53
CA ARG A 188 -4.75 8.56 29.17
C ARG A 188 -4.79 9.70 28.16
N HIS A 189 -5.76 9.67 27.26
CA HIS A 189 -6.04 10.73 26.30
C HIS A 189 -4.80 11.16 25.48
N LEU A 190 -4.22 10.22 24.75
CA LEU A 190 -3.11 10.52 23.85
C LEU A 190 -3.62 11.14 22.56
N GLU A 191 -3.16 12.33 22.25
CA GLU A 191 -3.51 13.03 21.01
C GLU A 191 -2.78 12.42 19.81
N ARG A 192 -3.33 12.63 18.62
CA ARG A 192 -2.68 12.26 17.35
C ARG A 192 -1.27 12.87 17.26
N GLY A 193 -0.32 12.07 16.79
CA GLY A 193 1.09 12.43 16.72
C GLY A 193 1.86 12.27 18.04
N SER A 194 1.30 11.65 19.07
CA SER A 194 2.06 11.29 20.28
C SER A 194 3.06 10.17 19.98
N PHE A 195 4.29 10.32 20.48
CA PHE A 195 5.36 9.33 20.42
C PHE A 195 5.55 8.70 21.80
N VAL A 196 5.26 7.41 21.90
CA VAL A 196 5.17 6.67 23.18
C VAL A 196 6.14 5.50 23.16
N LYS A 197 6.87 5.31 24.25
CA LYS A 197 7.60 4.08 24.53
C LYS A 197 6.69 3.16 25.36
N GLN A 198 6.51 1.93 24.93
CA GLN A 198 5.71 0.92 25.63
C GLN A 198 6.55 -0.34 25.82
N VAL A 199 6.42 -0.96 27.00
CA VAL A 199 7.01 -2.29 27.24
C VAL A 199 5.88 -3.31 27.29
N VAL A 200 6.00 -4.36 26.47
CA VAL A 200 5.06 -5.49 26.45
C VAL A 200 5.87 -6.77 26.46
N ASP A 201 5.59 -7.67 27.40
CA ASP A 201 6.26 -8.98 27.54
C ASP A 201 7.80 -8.88 27.58
N GLY A 202 8.34 -7.88 28.28
CA GLY A 202 9.79 -7.64 28.40
C GLY A 202 10.45 -7.10 27.12
N ARG A 203 9.67 -6.67 26.12
CA ARG A 203 10.16 -6.07 24.87
C ARG A 203 9.75 -4.61 24.75
N GLU A 204 10.67 -3.79 24.27
CA GLU A 204 10.41 -2.37 24.01
C GLU A 204 9.81 -2.14 22.63
N TYR A 205 8.75 -1.34 22.62
CA TYR A 205 8.08 -0.87 21.42
C TYR A 205 7.97 0.65 21.47
N TYR A 206 8.20 1.29 20.33
CA TYR A 206 7.91 2.69 20.12
C TYR A 206 6.68 2.82 19.25
N LEU A 207 5.72 3.59 19.72
CA LEU A 207 4.43 3.80 19.09
C LEU A 207 4.29 5.25 18.64
N ILE A 208 3.79 5.46 17.43
CA ILE A 208 3.32 6.77 16.97
C ILE A 208 1.82 6.68 16.76
N THR A 209 1.05 7.48 17.50
CA THR A 209 -0.42 7.46 17.43
C THR A 209 -0.92 8.20 16.19
N LEU A 210 -1.77 7.55 15.39
CA LEU A 210 -2.37 8.14 14.18
C LEU A 210 -3.76 8.74 14.42
N ARG A 211 -4.34 8.44 15.57
CA ARG A 211 -5.60 9.01 16.08
C ARG A 211 -5.48 9.29 17.57
N THR A 212 -6.48 9.95 18.14
CA THR A 212 -6.58 10.09 19.59
C THR A 212 -6.88 8.72 20.24
N ILE A 213 -6.07 8.31 21.21
CA ILE A 213 -6.21 7.03 21.91
C ILE A 213 -6.57 7.29 23.37
N GLY A 214 -7.65 6.67 23.84
CA GLY A 214 -8.16 6.91 25.20
C GLY A 214 -7.24 6.39 26.31
N ARG A 215 -6.60 5.23 26.12
CA ARG A 215 -5.75 4.60 27.13
C ARG A 215 -4.66 3.73 26.51
N ILE A 216 -3.42 3.85 26.99
CA ILE A 216 -2.31 2.90 26.73
C ILE A 216 -1.73 2.50 28.09
N ALA A 217 -1.64 1.20 28.36
CA ALA A 217 -1.01 0.67 29.56
C ALA A 217 0.51 0.53 29.35
N ASP A 218 1.27 0.61 30.45
CA ASP A 218 2.71 0.36 30.49
C ASP A 218 3.51 1.20 29.48
N GLY A 219 3.08 2.46 29.33
CA GLY A 219 3.62 3.43 28.39
C GLY A 219 4.24 4.64 29.07
N LYS A 220 5.26 5.21 28.45
CA LYS A 220 5.87 6.50 28.78
C LYS A 220 5.79 7.40 27.54
N LEU A 221 5.25 8.60 27.69
CA LEU A 221 5.25 9.60 26.62
C LEU A 221 6.68 10.12 26.45
N VAL A 222 7.22 9.96 25.24
CA VAL A 222 8.60 10.35 24.91
C VAL A 222 8.62 11.70 24.20
N GLY A 223 7.61 11.97 23.38
CA GLY A 223 7.54 13.21 22.62
C GLY A 223 6.30 13.31 21.76
N ARG A 224 6.31 14.30 20.87
CA ARG A 224 5.23 14.60 19.94
C ARG A 224 5.78 14.91 18.55
N VAL A 225 5.12 14.42 17.51
CA VAL A 225 5.43 14.76 16.12
C VAL A 225 5.13 16.23 15.88
N LYS A 226 6.07 16.95 15.26
CA LYS A 226 5.88 18.35 14.90
C LYS A 226 4.71 18.51 13.95
N PRO A 227 3.91 19.58 14.08
CA PRO A 227 2.82 19.89 13.15
C PRO A 227 3.27 19.91 11.68
N SER A 228 4.47 20.43 11.40
CA SER A 228 5.06 20.47 10.06
C SER A 228 5.38 19.10 9.45
N SER A 229 5.38 18.03 10.26
CA SER A 229 5.62 16.65 9.82
C SER A 229 4.34 15.80 9.84
N MET A 230 3.17 16.38 10.14
CA MET A 230 1.91 15.63 10.22
C MET A 230 1.45 15.08 8.86
N GLU A 231 1.61 15.85 7.78
CA GLU A 231 1.32 15.35 6.42
C GLU A 231 2.23 14.16 6.04
N LYS A 232 3.47 14.16 6.54
CA LYS A 232 4.42 13.06 6.34
C LYS A 232 4.01 11.82 7.14
N LEU A 233 3.39 12.02 8.31
CA LEU A 233 2.81 10.93 9.10
C LEU A 233 1.60 10.31 8.39
N ASP A 234 0.80 11.11 7.68
CA ASP A 234 -0.30 10.61 6.83
C ASP A 234 0.19 9.81 5.63
N LEU A 235 1.30 10.24 5.03
CA LEU A 235 1.98 9.45 4.00
C LEU A 235 2.34 8.07 4.56
N ILE A 236 2.96 7.99 5.75
CA ILE A 236 3.31 6.71 6.38
C ILE A 236 2.06 5.87 6.66
N ASN A 237 0.98 6.48 7.16
CA ASN A 237 -0.28 5.79 7.42
C ASN A 237 -0.84 5.11 6.15
N SER A 238 -0.69 5.73 4.98
CA SER A 238 -1.19 5.17 3.72
C SER A 238 -0.58 3.81 3.33
N TYR A 239 0.60 3.48 3.87
CA TYR A 239 1.28 2.19 3.69
C TYR A 239 0.79 1.11 4.68
N GLY A 240 -0.07 1.48 5.63
CA GLY A 240 -0.66 0.58 6.61
C GLY A 240 -1.80 -0.28 6.08
N SER A 241 -2.15 -1.28 6.88
CA SER A 241 -3.33 -2.11 6.66
C SER A 241 -4.09 -2.30 7.97
N LYS A 242 -5.34 -2.77 7.87
CA LYS A 242 -6.17 -3.08 9.05
C LYS A 242 -5.54 -4.09 10.00
N PHE A 243 -4.73 -5.03 9.47
CA PHE A 243 -4.08 -6.09 10.26
C PHE A 243 -2.66 -5.71 10.72
N GLY A 244 -2.20 -4.48 10.46
CA GLY A 244 -0.88 -4.03 10.88
C GLY A 244 0.26 -4.39 9.92
N ARG A 245 0.00 -5.17 8.86
CA ARG A 245 1.04 -5.48 7.84
C ARG A 245 1.28 -4.27 6.96
N CYS A 246 2.53 -3.90 6.76
CA CYS A 246 2.90 -2.88 5.79
C CYS A 246 2.67 -3.39 4.37
N LYS A 247 2.08 -2.58 3.49
CA LYS A 247 1.89 -2.90 2.06
C LYS A 247 3.23 -3.15 1.37
N GLU A 248 4.23 -2.36 1.75
CA GLU A 248 5.61 -2.45 1.28
C GLU A 248 6.57 -2.40 2.48
N PRO A 249 7.79 -2.97 2.36
CA PRO A 249 8.78 -2.90 3.43
C PRO A 249 9.31 -1.47 3.57
N ILE A 250 9.00 -0.85 4.70
CA ILE A 250 9.53 0.46 5.10
C ILE A 250 10.67 0.25 6.09
N TYR A 251 11.77 0.92 5.83
CA TYR A 251 12.91 1.02 6.71
C TYR A 251 12.95 2.41 7.36
N PHE A 252 13.52 2.48 8.54
CA PHE A 252 13.69 3.73 9.26
C PHE A 252 15.12 3.86 9.77
N ASP A 253 15.57 5.11 9.84
CA ASP A 253 16.83 5.47 10.46
C ASP A 253 16.63 6.66 11.40
N ARG A 254 17.28 6.61 12.56
CA ARG A 254 17.21 7.67 13.56
C ARG A 254 18.31 8.68 13.29
N VAL A 255 17.92 9.94 13.11
CA VAL A 255 18.84 11.05 12.84
C VAL A 255 18.69 12.12 13.91
N ARG A 256 19.82 12.69 14.34
CA ARG A 256 19.85 13.86 15.22
C ARG A 256 19.54 15.11 14.38
N SER A 257 18.53 15.87 14.78
CA SER A 257 18.02 17.03 14.01
C SER A 257 18.60 18.35 14.49
#